data_AF-A0A925A9S0-F1
#
_entry.id   AF-A0A925A9S0-F1
#
_cell.length_a   1.000
_cell.length_b   1.000
_cell.length_c   1.000
_cell.angle_alpha   90.00
_cell.angle_beta   90.00
_cell.angle_gamma   90.00
#
_symmetry.space_group_name_H-M   'P 1'
#
loop_
_entity.id
_entity.type
_entity.pdbx_description
1 polymer ?
#
loop_
_entity_poly.entity_id
_entity_poly.type
_entity_poly.pdbx_seq_one_letter_code
_entity_poly.pdbx_strand_id
1 'polypeptide(L)'
;IDPPPRPPTPSVITNPQWLERPNARDFERYYPPRALERGQEGRVNLACIVAADGRIACTVTSEDPAGWGFGEAALRISRSFRMAPAARDGVPTSGGRVNVPIRFNLAG
;
A
#
# COMPACT_ATOMS: atom_id res chain seq x y z
N ILE A 1 -8.71 11.81 38.23
CA ILE A 1 -8.27 10.73 37.33
C ILE A 1 -8.57 11.22 35.93
N ASP A 2 -7.52 11.55 35.17
CA ASP A 2 -7.66 11.97 33.77
C ASP A 2 -8.21 10.77 32.96
N PRO A 3 -9.25 10.94 32.12
CA PRO A 3 -9.70 9.86 31.25
C PRO A 3 -8.57 9.50 30.28
N PRO A 4 -8.36 8.21 29.96
CA PRO A 4 -7.34 7.83 28.99
C PRO A 4 -7.56 8.58 27.67
N PRO A 5 -6.49 9.08 27.03
CA PRO A 5 -6.61 9.80 25.77
C PRO A 5 -7.37 8.92 24.77
N ARG A 6 -8.45 9.48 24.21
CA ARG A 6 -9.24 8.78 23.19
C ARG A 6 -8.29 8.35 22.07
N PRO A 7 -8.34 7.08 21.62
CA PRO A 7 -7.55 6.67 20.47
C PRO A 7 -7.88 7.64 19.33
N PRO A 8 -6.85 8.19 18.64
CA PRO A 8 -7.10 9.10 17.54
C PRO A 8 -8.06 8.42 16.56
N THR A 9 -9.12 9.13 16.17
CA THR A 9 -9.98 8.75 15.04
C THR A 9 -9.06 8.35 13.88
N PRO A 10 -9.31 7.26 13.14
CA PRO A 10 -8.40 6.85 12.07
C PRO A 10 -8.28 7.98 11.04
N SER A 11 -7.24 8.80 11.18
CA SER A 11 -6.99 9.96 10.34
C SER A 11 -6.69 9.44 8.94
N VAL A 12 -7.41 9.95 7.95
CA VAL A 12 -7.06 9.70 6.56
C VAL A 12 -5.75 10.43 6.28
N ILE A 13 -4.71 9.68 5.97
CA ILE A 13 -3.38 10.22 5.70
C ILE A 13 -3.39 10.74 4.26
N THR A 14 -3.44 12.07 4.11
CA THR A 14 -3.48 12.73 2.81
C THR A 14 -2.09 13.07 2.26
N ASN A 15 -1.09 13.25 3.14
CA ASN A 15 0.27 13.59 2.77
C ASN A 15 1.31 12.57 3.30
N PRO A 16 1.26 11.31 2.83
CA PRO A 16 2.11 10.25 3.37
C PRO A 16 3.58 10.49 3.05
N GLN A 17 4.43 10.22 4.03
CA GLN A 17 5.88 10.14 3.84
C GLN A 17 6.30 8.67 3.86
N TRP A 18 6.81 8.18 2.73
CA TRP A 18 7.34 6.82 2.60
C TRP A 18 8.83 6.81 2.90
N LEU A 19 9.24 6.00 3.87
CA LEU A 19 10.64 5.71 4.16
C LEU A 19 11.18 4.69 3.17
N GLU A 20 10.38 3.67 2.86
CA GLU A 20 10.73 2.61 1.92
C GLU A 20 9.59 2.41 0.94
N ARG A 21 9.96 2.18 -0.32
CA ARG A 21 9.06 1.90 -1.43
C ARG A 21 9.56 0.65 -2.14
N PRO A 22 8.66 -0.17 -2.69
CA PRO A 22 9.06 -1.30 -3.52
C PRO A 22 9.87 -0.81 -4.72
N ASN A 23 10.88 -1.59 -5.09
CA ASN A 23 11.72 -1.34 -6.25
C ASN A 23 11.33 -2.26 -7.42
N ALA A 24 11.98 -2.11 -8.58
CA ALA A 24 11.69 -2.91 -9.77
C ALA A 24 11.72 -4.43 -9.51
N ARG A 25 12.65 -4.91 -8.68
CA ARG A 25 12.75 -6.35 -8.35
C ARG A 25 11.57 -6.87 -7.56
N ASP A 26 10.96 -6.03 -6.71
CA ASP A 26 9.71 -6.41 -6.03
C ASP A 26 8.59 -6.62 -7.05
N PHE A 27 8.47 -5.72 -8.03
CA PHE A 27 7.47 -5.83 -9.09
C PHE A 27 7.71 -7.04 -9.98
N GLU A 28 8.95 -7.28 -10.42
CA GLU A 28 9.33 -8.46 -11.22
C GLU A 28 9.04 -9.76 -10.47
N ARG A 29 9.39 -9.82 -9.18
CA ARG A 29 9.22 -11.02 -8.35
C ARG A 29 7.75 -11.38 -8.11
N TYR A 30 6.91 -10.38 -7.94
CA TYR A 30 5.49 -10.59 -7.61
C TYR A 30 4.56 -10.40 -8.80
N TYR A 31 5.07 -10.12 -10.00
CA TYR A 31 4.25 -10.01 -11.20
C TYR A 31 3.48 -11.31 -11.43
N PRO A 32 2.16 -11.29 -11.66
CA PRO A 32 1.41 -12.51 -11.91
C PRO A 32 1.93 -13.23 -13.17
N PRO A 33 2.36 -14.51 -13.09
CA PRO A 33 2.99 -15.21 -14.21
C PRO A 33 2.14 -15.19 -15.49
N ARG A 34 0.83 -15.49 -15.35
CA ARG A 34 -0.12 -15.49 -16.46
C ARG A 34 -0.27 -14.12 -17.12
N ALA A 35 -0.20 -13.04 -16.35
CA ALA A 35 -0.28 -11.68 -16.88
C ALA A 35 1.02 -11.32 -17.62
N LEU A 36 2.17 -11.66 -17.04
CA LEU A 36 3.48 -11.47 -17.64
C LEU A 36 3.61 -12.20 -18.98
N GLU A 37 3.23 -13.48 -19.04
CA GLU A 37 3.25 -14.30 -20.26
C GLU A 37 2.34 -13.75 -21.37
N ARG A 38 1.27 -13.03 -21.00
CA ARG A 38 0.29 -12.47 -21.94
C ARG A 38 0.52 -11.01 -22.27
N GLY A 39 1.59 -10.41 -21.74
CA GLY A 39 1.84 -8.99 -21.93
C GLY A 39 0.76 -8.10 -21.27
N GLN A 40 0.07 -8.61 -20.25
CA GLN A 40 -1.05 -7.92 -19.62
C GLN A 40 -0.57 -7.03 -18.49
N GLU A 41 -0.88 -5.73 -18.59
CA GLU A 41 -0.66 -4.74 -17.54
C GLU A 41 -1.89 -4.58 -16.64
N GLY A 42 -1.72 -3.98 -15.47
CA GLY A 42 -2.82 -3.83 -14.52
C GLY A 42 -2.62 -2.74 -13.48
N ARG A 43 -3.74 -2.35 -12.86
CA ARG A 43 -3.80 -1.39 -11.76
C ARG A 43 -4.59 -1.99 -10.61
N VAL A 44 -4.07 -1.77 -9.41
CA VAL A 44 -4.72 -2.17 -8.18
C VAL A 44 -4.79 -0.99 -7.23
N ASN A 45 -5.96 -0.77 -6.66
CA ASN A 45 -6.13 0.18 -5.57
C ASN A 45 -6.18 -0.58 -4.26
N LEU A 46 -5.32 -0.20 -3.32
CA LEU A 46 -5.27 -0.76 -1.98
C LEU A 46 -5.77 0.26 -0.96
N ALA A 47 -6.57 -0.20 0.01
CA ALA A 47 -6.84 0.54 1.23
C ALA A 47 -6.01 -0.06 2.36
N CYS A 48 -5.17 0.77 2.98
CA CYS A 48 -4.19 0.33 3.96
C CYS A 48 -4.38 1.04 5.30
N ILE A 49 -4.06 0.32 6.38
CA ILE A 49 -3.93 0.84 7.74
C ILE A 49 -2.45 0.81 8.10
N VAL A 50 -1.96 1.90 8.69
CA VAL A 50 -0.56 2.02 9.10
C VAL A 50 -0.41 1.55 10.55
N ALA A 51 0.48 0.58 10.77
CA ALA A 51 0.84 0.10 12.09
C ALA A 51 1.78 1.09 12.81
N ALA A 52 1.87 0.98 14.13
CA ALA A 52 2.71 1.88 14.95
C ALA A 52 4.19 1.88 14.58
N ASP A 53 4.67 0.79 13.98
CA ASP A 53 6.04 0.68 13.51
C ASP A 53 6.23 1.20 12.07
N GLY A 54 5.17 1.63 11.39
CA GLY A 54 5.20 2.15 10.02
C GLY A 54 4.99 1.08 8.94
N ARG A 55 4.77 -0.19 9.30
CA ARG A 55 4.32 -1.23 8.36
C ARG A 55 2.88 -0.91 7.94
N ILE A 56 2.49 -1.32 6.74
CA ILE A 56 1.10 -1.16 6.28
C ILE A 56 0.40 -2.51 6.13
N ALA A 57 -0.84 -2.58 6.61
CA ALA A 57 -1.74 -3.71 6.40
C ALA A 57 -2.81 -3.28 5.39
N CYS A 58 -2.79 -3.90 4.21
CA CYS A 58 -3.61 -3.49 3.08
C CYS A 58 -4.68 -4.52 2.73
N THR A 59 -5.78 -4.04 2.17
CA THR A 59 -6.78 -4.83 1.44
C THR A 59 -6.95 -4.29 0.04
N VAL A 60 -7.28 -5.16 -0.92
CA VAL A 60 -7.62 -4.75 -2.28
C VAL A 60 -9.00 -4.12 -2.27
N THR A 61 -9.13 -2.93 -2.86
CA THR A 61 -10.42 -2.27 -3.09
C THR A 61 -10.85 -2.31 -4.55
N SER A 62 -9.89 -2.39 -5.47
CA SER A 62 -10.16 -2.54 -6.90
C SER A 62 -8.97 -3.19 -7.59
N GLU A 63 -9.24 -4.06 -8.56
CA GLU A 63 -8.27 -4.66 -9.47
C GLU A 63 -8.80 -4.47 -10.90
N ASP A 64 -7.96 -3.95 -11.79
CA ASP A 64 -8.28 -3.74 -13.20
C ASP A 64 -7.07 -4.08 -14.09
N PRO A 65 -7.20 -5.03 -15.03
CA PRO A 65 -8.33 -5.94 -15.22
C PRO A 65 -8.46 -6.94 -14.07
N ALA A 66 -9.68 -7.22 -13.64
CA ALA A 66 -9.94 -8.17 -12.56
C ALA A 66 -9.64 -9.62 -12.96
N GLY A 67 -9.20 -10.44 -11.99
CA GLY A 67 -9.03 -11.88 -12.16
C GLY A 67 -7.70 -12.29 -12.79
N TRP A 68 -6.75 -11.36 -12.90
CA TRP A 68 -5.40 -11.63 -13.40
C TRP A 68 -4.39 -11.89 -12.27
N GLY A 69 -4.80 -11.67 -11.02
CA GLY A 69 -3.97 -11.90 -9.84
C GLY A 69 -3.15 -10.69 -9.42
N PHE A 70 -3.40 -9.52 -10.02
CA PHE A 70 -2.71 -8.30 -9.64
C PHE A 70 -3.01 -7.90 -8.20
N GLY A 71 -4.22 -8.17 -7.69
CA GLY A 71 -4.60 -7.87 -6.32
C GLY A 71 -3.71 -8.59 -5.30
N GLU A 72 -3.50 -9.90 -5.46
CA GLU A 72 -2.63 -10.66 -4.58
C GLU A 72 -1.17 -10.20 -4.69
N ALA A 73 -0.70 -9.96 -5.92
CA ALA A 73 0.64 -9.40 -6.17
C ALA A 73 0.83 -8.04 -5.47
N ALA A 74 -0.15 -7.15 -5.57
CA ALA A 74 -0.12 -5.83 -4.94
C ALA A 74 -0.09 -5.95 -3.40
N LEU A 75 -0.79 -6.92 -2.80
CA LEU A 75 -0.72 -7.19 -1.36
C LEU A 75 0.64 -7.75 -0.92
N ARG A 76 1.38 -8.44 -1.81
CA ARG A 76 2.75 -8.86 -1.52
C ARG A 76 3.70 -7.67 -1.59
N ILE A 77 3.61 -6.87 -2.65
CA ILE A 77 4.40 -5.64 -2.85
C ILE A 77 4.14 -4.63 -1.73
N SER A 78 2.90 -4.54 -1.23
CA SER A 78 2.52 -3.60 -0.16
C SER A 78 3.32 -3.83 1.13
N ARG A 79 3.85 -5.05 1.34
CA ARG A 79 4.66 -5.39 2.54
C ARG A 79 6.05 -4.77 2.51
N SER A 80 6.55 -4.40 1.33
CA SER A 80 7.85 -3.72 1.16
C SER A 80 7.74 -2.20 1.42
N PHE A 81 6.52 -1.66 1.57
CA PHE A 81 6.36 -0.25 1.93
C PHE A 81 6.58 -0.04 3.42
N ARG A 82 7.28 1.06 3.73
CA ARG A 82 7.45 1.56 5.09
C ARG A 82 7.04 3.02 5.13
N MET A 83 6.08 3.35 5.98
CA MET A 83 5.65 4.73 6.20
C MET A 83 6.41 5.34 7.38
N ALA A 84 6.69 6.64 7.30
CA ALA A 84 7.24 7.38 8.42
C ALA A 84 6.22 7.49 9.56
N PRO A 85 6.66 7.54 10.84
CA PRO A 85 5.76 7.68 11.99
C PRO A 85 4.91 8.96 11.99
N ALA A 86 5.39 10.01 11.31
CA ALA A 86 4.67 11.24 11.08
C ALA A 86 4.57 11.53 9.58
N ALA A 87 3.40 11.96 9.13
CA ALA A 87 3.16 12.51 7.81
C ALA A 87 3.84 13.88 7.69
N ARG A 88 3.91 14.43 6.48
CA ARG A 88 4.67 15.67 6.24
C ARG A 88 4.08 16.92 6.92
N ASP A 89 2.80 16.85 7.29
CA ASP A 89 2.05 17.86 8.06
C ASP A 89 2.21 17.68 9.58
N GLY A 90 3.03 16.73 10.03
CA GLY A 90 3.28 16.45 11.45
C GLY A 90 2.24 15.55 12.09
N VAL A 91 1.26 15.05 11.33
CA VAL A 91 0.20 14.16 11.84
C VAL A 91 0.77 12.76 12.06
N PRO A 92 0.53 12.13 13.22
CA PRO A 92 0.93 10.75 13.45
C PRO A 92 0.23 9.82 12.45
N THR A 93 1.00 8.94 11.81
CA THR A 93 0.47 8.01 10.80
C THR A 93 -0.08 6.73 11.43
N SER A 94 0.32 6.40 12.65
CA SER A 94 -0.09 5.19 13.35
C SER A 94 -1.62 5.12 13.54
N GLY A 95 -2.22 4.01 13.12
CA GLY A 95 -3.68 3.83 13.10
C GLY A 95 -4.40 4.57 11.96
N GLY A 96 -3.68 5.38 11.19
CA GLY A 96 -4.22 6.12 10.05
C GLY A 96 -4.51 5.22 8.85
N ARG A 97 -5.37 5.71 7.95
CA ARG A 97 -5.78 5.02 6.72
C ARG A 97 -5.17 5.72 5.52
N VAL A 98 -4.61 4.96 4.58
CA VAL A 98 -4.01 5.48 3.35
C VAL A 98 -4.47 4.67 2.14
N ASN A 99 -4.69 5.32 1.00
CA ASN A 99 -4.93 4.64 -0.27
C ASN A 99 -3.62 4.52 -1.05
N VAL A 100 -3.29 3.32 -1.51
CA VAL A 100 -2.05 3.06 -2.26
C VAL A 100 -2.40 2.46 -3.62
N PRO A 101 -2.31 3.25 -4.70
CA PRO A 101 -2.44 2.71 -6.06
C PRO A 101 -1.13 2.04 -6.48
N ILE A 102 -1.21 0.77 -6.89
CA ILE A 102 -0.12 -0.01 -7.48
C ILE A 102 -0.40 -0.17 -8.98
N ARG A 103 0.62 0.06 -9.80
CA ARG A 103 0.55 -0.11 -11.26
C ARG A 103 1.60 -1.13 -11.69
N PHE A 104 1.17 -2.12 -12.45
CA PHE A 104 2.00 -3.13 -13.07
C PHE A 104 2.14 -2.78 -14.54
N ASN A 105 3.32 -2.29 -14.91
CA ASN A 105 3.66 -1.99 -16.30
C ASN A 105 4.74 -2.97 -16.77
N LEU A 106 4.75 -3.29 -18.05
CA LEU A 106 5.75 -4.18 -18.67
C LEU A 106 6.86 -3.41 -19.39
N ALA A 107 6.59 -2.16 -19.76
CA ALA A 107 7.60 -1.24 -20.24
C ALA A 107 8.23 -0.52 -19.04
N GLY A 108 9.38 -1.02 -18.59
CA GLY A 108 10.34 -0.34 -17.71
C GLY A 108 11.64 -0.10 -18.46
#